data_AF-A0A7Z7I9C9-F1
#
_entry.id   AF-A0A7Z7I9C9-F1
#
_cell.length_a   1.000
_cell.length_b   1.000
_cell.length_c   1.000
_cell.angle_alpha   90.00
_cell.angle_beta   90.00
_cell.angle_gamma   90.00
#
_symmetry.space_group_name_H-M   'P 1'
#
loop_
_entity.id
_entity.type
_entity.pdbx_description
1 polymer ?
#
loop_
_entity_poly.entity_id
_entity_poly.type
_entity_poly.pdbx_seq_one_letter_code
_entity_poly.pdbx_strand_id
1 'polypeptide(L)'
;MSGSKSINAADNHDSGRDQVAAANPDGTPGAAIGEQNSICGWVDVARVQGPSDPAYVAGWWAEAMSTERWFDPEQPATPSQAALVLCRINPQHYPYAEQYRAEETAEKILDEIVIRDTETGEIVRRTTVSEAYRELRLMFDGVRQADPGANRTMAQWLEIAQQRGLVYHQWVDEWLEAVAQIARSTSGPKPRAQHHDLASSRPDGGQPLRLRIGPNSRKSIAAYVGERSSELYRNDASLTKQGIATTIATELKNDGYSGERGEYLTAATIVRLMPPGLTGGRAKNGRKSPAK
;
A
#
# COMPACT_ATOMS: atom_id res chain seq x y z
N MET A 1 -21.16 -50.45 -59.68
CA MET A 1 -20.12 -51.51 -59.69
C MET A 1 -18.76 -50.83 -59.61
N SER A 2 -17.90 -51.29 -58.69
CA SER A 2 -16.46 -50.99 -58.52
C SER A 2 -16.09 -49.51 -58.35
N GLY A 3 -15.64 -48.99 -57.19
CA GLY A 3 -14.79 -49.61 -56.17
C GLY A 3 -13.33 -49.26 -56.47
N SER A 4 -12.75 -48.28 -55.78
CA SER A 4 -11.29 -48.15 -55.65
C SER A 4 -10.97 -47.44 -54.34
N LYS A 5 -10.31 -48.24 -53.50
CA LYS A 5 -9.94 -48.07 -52.10
C LYS A 5 -8.47 -47.65 -52.13
N SER A 6 -8.11 -46.55 -51.47
CA SER A 6 -6.70 -46.20 -51.24
C SER A 6 -6.48 -46.08 -49.74
N ILE A 7 -5.68 -47.00 -49.22
CA ILE A 7 -5.31 -47.11 -47.82
C ILE A 7 -3.79 -46.96 -47.82
N ASN A 8 -3.27 -45.84 -47.30
CA ASN A 8 -1.85 -45.68 -47.05
C ASN A 8 -1.60 -45.96 -45.57
N ALA A 9 -0.81 -47.00 -45.34
CA ALA A 9 -0.19 -47.37 -44.07
C ALA A 9 1.29 -46.98 -44.14
N ALA A 10 1.76 -46.26 -43.12
CA ALA A 10 3.15 -46.07 -42.70
C ALA A 10 3.08 -45.10 -41.51
N ASP A 11 3.83 -45.19 -40.43
CA ASP A 11 4.85 -46.13 -39.98
C ASP A 11 4.97 -45.84 -38.47
N ASN A 12 5.02 -46.89 -37.64
CA ASN A 12 5.21 -46.74 -36.20
C ASN A 12 6.70 -46.52 -35.93
N HIS A 13 7.09 -45.29 -35.64
CA HIS A 13 8.40 -45.00 -35.04
C HIS A 13 8.32 -45.21 -33.52
N ASP A 14 8.69 -46.43 -33.11
CA ASP A 14 9.20 -46.73 -31.78
C ASP A 14 10.59 -46.10 -31.65
N SER A 15 10.77 -45.25 -30.64
CA SER A 15 12.05 -44.70 -30.26
C SER A 15 12.08 -44.66 -28.74
N GLY A 16 12.47 -45.79 -28.17
CA GLY A 16 13.00 -45.85 -26.82
C GLY A 16 14.07 -44.78 -26.62
N ARG A 17 13.89 -43.97 -25.58
CA ARG A 17 14.93 -43.07 -25.10
C ARG A 17 15.04 -43.21 -23.59
N ASP A 18 16.03 -44.02 -23.24
CA ASP A 18 16.92 -43.98 -22.10
C ASP A 18 16.51 -43.11 -20.90
N GLN A 19 16.21 -43.83 -19.82
CA GLN A 19 16.37 -43.37 -18.46
C GLN A 19 17.86 -43.12 -18.20
N VAL A 20 18.22 -41.87 -17.90
CA VAL A 20 19.46 -41.54 -17.19
C VAL A 20 19.10 -40.78 -15.93
N ALA A 21 19.27 -41.48 -14.81
CA ALA A 21 19.39 -40.91 -13.49
C ALA A 21 20.78 -40.27 -13.32
N ALA A 22 20.83 -39.00 -12.94
CA ALA A 22 21.94 -38.37 -12.23
C ALA A 22 21.45 -36.97 -11.79
N ALA A 23 21.18 -36.76 -10.51
CA ALA A 23 22.12 -36.22 -9.54
C ALA A 23 22.03 -34.68 -9.46
N ASN A 24 21.39 -34.20 -8.39
CA ASN A 24 21.60 -32.87 -7.82
C ASN A 24 23.09 -32.67 -7.53
N PRO A 25 23.64 -31.45 -7.72
CA PRO A 25 23.55 -30.39 -6.72
C PRO A 25 23.23 -29.03 -7.39
N ASP A 26 22.65 -28.04 -6.74
CA ASP A 26 23.35 -27.21 -5.77
C ASP A 26 22.32 -26.28 -5.10
N GLY A 27 22.34 -26.24 -3.78
CA GLY A 27 21.44 -25.42 -3.00
C GLY A 27 21.93 -23.98 -2.99
N THR A 28 21.35 -23.12 -3.83
CA THR A 28 21.49 -21.67 -3.67
C THR A 28 20.87 -21.27 -2.34
N PRO A 29 21.63 -20.69 -1.39
CA PRO A 29 21.06 -20.15 -0.18
C PRO A 29 20.22 -18.93 -0.55
N GLY A 30 18.89 -19.11 -0.59
CA GLY A 30 17.96 -17.99 -0.64
C GLY A 30 18.19 -17.12 0.58
N ALA A 31 18.69 -15.90 0.35
CA ALA A 31 18.78 -14.88 1.38
C ALA A 31 17.39 -14.70 1.98
N ALA A 32 17.29 -14.81 3.31
CA ALA A 32 16.07 -14.55 4.04
C ALA A 32 15.66 -13.10 3.80
N ILE A 33 14.67 -12.89 2.92
CA ILE A 33 13.95 -11.64 2.78
C ILE A 33 13.22 -11.46 4.12
N GLY A 34 13.76 -10.58 4.96
CA GLY A 34 13.19 -10.27 6.26
C GLY A 34 11.73 -9.85 6.11
N GLU A 35 10.89 -10.32 7.04
CA GLU A 35 9.49 -9.96 7.18
C GLU A 35 9.29 -8.45 6.94
N GLN A 36 8.81 -8.10 5.75
CA GLN A 36 8.40 -6.74 5.45
C GLN A 36 7.11 -6.51 6.23
N ASN A 37 7.23 -5.74 7.33
CA ASN A 37 6.09 -5.21 8.06
C ASN A 37 5.11 -4.60 7.06
N SER A 38 3.88 -5.12 6.99
CA SER A 38 2.82 -4.60 6.11
C SER A 38 2.77 -3.07 6.18
N ILE A 39 3.19 -2.47 5.08
CA ILE A 39 3.17 -1.04 4.74
C ILE A 39 1.70 -0.63 4.49
N CYS A 40 0.74 -1.13 5.29
CA CYS A 40 -0.71 -0.92 5.07
C CYS A 40 -1.30 0.18 5.97
N GLY A 41 -0.46 1.10 6.46
CA GLY A 41 -0.88 2.22 7.29
C GLY A 41 -0.13 3.48 6.94
N TRP A 42 -0.28 4.00 5.71
CA TRP A 42 0.45 5.20 5.29
C TRP A 42 -0.44 6.41 5.01
N VAL A 43 -0.08 7.44 5.78
CA VAL A 43 -0.23 8.89 5.64
C VAL A 43 -1.61 9.48 5.35
N ASP A 44 -2.14 10.13 6.39
CA ASP A 44 -3.21 11.12 6.30
C ASP A 44 -2.77 12.29 5.38
N VAL A 45 -3.22 12.26 4.13
CA VAL A 45 -2.89 13.22 3.06
C VAL A 45 -3.15 14.67 3.48
N ALA A 46 -4.01 14.88 4.49
CA ALA A 46 -4.36 16.19 5.03
C ALA A 46 -3.19 16.95 5.70
N ARG A 47 -2.04 16.32 5.96
CA ARG A 47 -0.89 16.96 6.65
C ARG A 47 0.35 17.24 5.80
N VAL A 48 0.29 16.93 4.52
CA VAL A 48 1.47 16.84 3.67
C VAL A 48 1.98 18.22 3.25
N GLN A 49 3.28 18.50 3.45
CA GLN A 49 3.91 19.82 3.20
C GLN A 49 4.24 20.10 1.72
N GLY A 50 3.30 19.81 0.81
CA GLY A 50 3.44 20.10 -0.61
C GLY A 50 4.36 19.13 -1.39
N PRO A 51 4.75 19.47 -2.63
CA PRO A 51 5.35 18.53 -3.60
C PRO A 51 6.71 17.93 -3.22
N SER A 52 7.40 18.49 -2.23
CA SER A 52 8.71 18.00 -1.78
C SER A 52 8.64 17.07 -0.57
N ASP A 53 7.46 16.94 0.05
CA ASP A 53 7.27 16.01 1.16
C ASP A 53 7.27 14.57 0.62
N PRO A 54 8.11 13.66 1.16
CA PRO A 54 8.14 12.27 0.73
C PRO A 54 6.77 11.60 0.78
N ALA A 55 5.95 11.92 1.78
CA ALA A 55 4.60 11.40 1.88
C ALA A 55 3.70 11.88 0.72
N TYR A 56 3.90 13.12 0.24
CA TYR A 56 3.22 13.62 -0.94
C TYR A 56 3.59 12.80 -2.16
N VAL A 57 4.90 12.66 -2.40
CA VAL A 57 5.43 11.99 -3.59
C VAL A 57 4.97 10.52 -3.61
N ALA A 58 5.09 9.84 -2.46
CA ALA A 58 4.63 8.46 -2.33
C ALA A 58 3.13 8.33 -2.57
N GLY A 59 2.31 9.18 -1.94
CA GLY A 59 0.85 9.16 -2.10
C GLY A 59 0.39 9.51 -3.51
N TRP A 60 1.02 10.51 -4.14
CA TRP A 60 0.72 10.91 -5.51
C TRP A 60 0.99 9.79 -6.51
N TRP A 61 2.15 9.13 -6.42
CA TRP A 61 2.46 7.99 -7.27
C TRP A 61 1.59 6.77 -6.95
N ALA A 62 1.28 6.51 -5.67
CA ALA A 62 0.36 5.46 -5.27
C ALA A 62 -1.02 5.63 -5.92
N GLU A 63 -1.54 6.84 -5.98
CA GLU A 63 -2.81 7.14 -6.65
C GLU A 63 -2.67 7.06 -8.18
N ALA A 64 -1.70 7.79 -8.76
CA ALA A 64 -1.57 7.94 -10.22
C ALA A 64 -1.14 6.66 -10.95
N MET A 65 -0.29 5.84 -10.30
CA MET A 65 0.30 4.64 -10.89
C MET A 65 -0.17 3.36 -10.22
N SER A 66 -1.00 3.41 -9.17
CA SER A 66 -1.41 2.24 -8.39
C SER A 66 -0.21 1.45 -7.85
N THR A 67 0.83 2.16 -7.39
CA THR A 67 2.15 1.56 -7.09
C THR A 67 2.10 0.48 -6.03
N GLU A 68 1.27 0.64 -5.00
CA GLU A 68 1.07 -0.37 -3.95
C GLU A 68 0.74 -1.73 -4.54
N ARG A 69 -0.12 -1.73 -5.56
CA ARG A 69 -0.56 -2.96 -6.23
C ARG A 69 0.50 -3.55 -7.14
N TRP A 70 1.32 -2.72 -7.78
CA TRP A 70 2.40 -3.20 -8.65
C TRP A 70 3.57 -3.76 -7.86
N PHE A 71 3.89 -3.17 -6.71
CA PHE A 71 5.01 -3.58 -5.86
C PHE A 71 4.60 -4.53 -4.73
N ASP A 72 3.36 -5.02 -4.74
CA ASP A 72 2.92 -6.12 -3.88
C ASP A 72 3.68 -7.41 -4.24
N PRO A 73 4.42 -8.03 -3.29
CA PRO A 73 5.16 -9.27 -3.56
C PRO A 73 4.24 -10.46 -3.93
N GLU A 74 2.96 -10.41 -3.57
CA GLU A 74 1.99 -11.46 -3.90
C GLU A 74 1.39 -11.31 -5.30
N GLN A 75 1.61 -10.16 -5.95
CA GLN A 75 1.05 -9.86 -7.27
C GLN A 75 2.11 -9.92 -8.38
N PRO A 76 2.20 -11.03 -9.14
CA PRO A 76 3.11 -11.09 -10.27
C PRO A 76 2.67 -10.14 -11.39
N ALA A 77 3.66 -9.62 -12.12
CA ALA A 77 3.46 -8.75 -13.27
C ALA A 77 3.95 -9.45 -14.55
N THR A 78 3.19 -9.31 -15.64
CA THR A 78 3.64 -9.79 -16.95
C THR A 78 4.73 -8.90 -17.53
N PRO A 79 5.55 -9.38 -18.49
CA PRO A 79 6.54 -8.55 -19.19
C PRO A 79 5.96 -7.24 -19.75
N SER A 80 4.83 -7.29 -20.46
CA SER A 80 4.17 -6.09 -20.99
C SER A 80 3.73 -5.13 -19.88
N GLN A 81 3.15 -5.64 -18.78
CA GLN A 81 2.71 -4.80 -17.67
C GLN A 81 3.90 -4.11 -17.00
N ALA A 82 4.99 -4.85 -16.78
CA ALA A 82 6.21 -4.29 -16.20
C ALA A 82 6.81 -3.20 -17.09
N ALA A 83 6.94 -3.45 -18.40
CA ALA A 83 7.44 -2.46 -19.34
C ALA A 83 6.59 -1.18 -19.35
N LEU A 84 5.25 -1.30 -19.39
CA LEU A 84 4.35 -0.15 -19.35
C LEU A 84 4.52 0.68 -18.06
N VAL A 85 4.55 0.01 -16.90
CA VAL A 85 4.70 0.66 -15.59
C VAL A 85 6.04 1.40 -15.52
N LEU A 86 7.14 0.75 -15.92
CA LEU A 86 8.46 1.37 -15.97
C LEU A 86 8.53 2.57 -16.94
N CYS A 87 7.65 2.63 -17.95
CA CYS A 87 7.48 3.77 -18.86
C CYS A 87 6.42 4.79 -18.38
N ARG A 88 6.00 4.73 -17.11
CA ARG A 88 5.00 5.63 -16.49
C ARG A 88 3.59 5.54 -17.13
N ILE A 89 3.23 4.37 -17.61
CA ILE A 89 1.89 4.10 -18.12
C ILE A 89 1.26 3.07 -17.21
N ASN A 90 0.16 3.42 -16.54
CA ASN A 90 -0.55 2.51 -15.65
C ASN A 90 -1.49 1.59 -16.47
N PRO A 91 -1.19 0.28 -16.61
CA PRO A 91 -2.05 -0.65 -17.36
C PRO A 91 -3.47 -0.77 -16.78
N GLN A 92 -3.68 -0.44 -15.49
CA GLN A 92 -4.99 -0.56 -14.85
C GLN A 92 -5.98 0.53 -15.27
N HIS A 93 -5.50 1.62 -15.87
CA HIS A 93 -6.38 2.63 -16.46
C HIS A 93 -7.05 2.15 -17.75
N TYR A 94 -6.59 1.03 -18.30
CA TYR A 94 -7.12 0.42 -19.50
C TYR A 94 -7.90 -0.85 -19.14
N PRO A 95 -9.15 -1.01 -19.60
CA PRO A 95 -9.86 -2.28 -19.49
C PRO A 95 -9.01 -3.42 -20.08
N TYR A 96 -9.13 -4.63 -19.56
CA TYR A 96 -8.33 -5.79 -20.03
C TYR A 96 -8.43 -5.99 -21.56
N ALA A 97 -9.63 -5.86 -22.12
CA ALA A 97 -9.89 -5.96 -23.56
C ALA A 97 -9.19 -4.85 -24.39
N GLU A 98 -8.71 -3.80 -23.75
CA GLU A 98 -8.09 -2.63 -24.35
C GLU A 98 -6.62 -2.45 -23.94
N GLN A 99 -5.97 -3.46 -23.37
CA GLN A 99 -4.55 -3.35 -23.01
C GLN A 99 -3.66 -3.04 -24.24
N TYR A 100 -4.04 -3.49 -25.44
CA TYR A 100 -3.36 -3.09 -26.68
C TYR A 100 -3.36 -1.56 -26.89
N ARG A 101 -4.36 -0.84 -26.37
CA ARG A 101 -4.40 0.64 -26.41
C ARG A 101 -3.41 1.26 -25.44
N ALA A 102 -3.10 0.59 -24.33
CA ALA A 102 -2.04 1.05 -23.43
C ALA A 102 -0.69 0.99 -24.16
N GLU A 103 -0.45 -0.09 -24.91
CA GLU A 103 0.75 -0.24 -25.74
C GLU A 103 0.77 0.81 -26.88
N GLU A 104 -0.36 1.03 -27.57
CA GLU A 104 -0.44 2.08 -28.60
C GLU A 104 -0.28 3.49 -28.02
N THR A 105 -0.80 3.74 -26.81
CA THR A 105 -0.61 5.00 -26.08
C THR A 105 0.86 5.18 -25.71
N ALA A 106 1.51 4.10 -25.28
CA ALA A 106 2.95 4.08 -25.05
C ALA A 106 3.71 4.44 -26.31
N GLU A 107 3.30 3.97 -27.49
CA GLU A 107 4.01 4.36 -28.71
C GLU A 107 3.76 5.82 -29.13
N LYS A 108 2.64 6.44 -28.73
CA LYS A 108 2.26 7.80 -29.17
C LYS A 108 2.62 8.93 -28.20
N ILE A 109 2.44 8.73 -26.89
CA ILE A 109 2.64 9.80 -25.88
C ILE A 109 4.12 9.99 -25.54
N LEU A 110 4.94 8.98 -25.83
CA LEU A 110 6.29 8.84 -25.30
C LEU A 110 7.40 9.47 -26.14
N ASP A 111 7.07 10.10 -27.26
CA ASP A 111 8.04 10.88 -28.04
C ASP A 111 8.40 12.22 -27.36
N GLU A 112 7.69 12.61 -26.28
CA GLU A 112 7.89 13.88 -25.58
C GLU A 112 8.70 13.79 -24.27
N ILE A 113 9.05 12.59 -23.79
CA ILE A 113 9.75 12.47 -22.50
C ILE A 113 11.26 12.52 -22.71
N VAL A 114 11.88 13.48 -22.03
CA VAL A 114 13.33 13.62 -21.97
C VAL A 114 13.87 12.62 -20.95
N ILE A 115 14.48 11.53 -21.41
CA ILE A 115 15.19 10.60 -20.54
C ILE A 115 16.63 11.09 -20.35
N ARG A 116 17.08 11.09 -19.09
CA ARG A 116 18.46 11.43 -18.73
C ARG A 116 19.23 10.16 -18.40
N ASP A 117 20.48 10.13 -18.83
CA ASP A 117 21.44 9.13 -18.41
C ASP A 117 21.59 9.20 -16.88
N THR A 118 21.45 8.08 -16.19
CA THR A 118 21.57 8.01 -14.73
C THR A 118 23.01 8.11 -14.24
N GLU A 119 24.01 7.75 -15.06
CA GLU A 119 25.43 7.86 -14.72
C GLU A 119 26.00 9.25 -15.06
N THR A 120 25.67 9.80 -16.23
CA THR A 120 26.26 11.07 -16.71
C THR A 120 25.39 12.29 -16.46
N GLY A 121 24.08 12.11 -16.22
CA GLY A 121 23.10 13.19 -16.11
C GLY A 121 22.84 13.93 -17.42
N GLU A 122 23.49 13.54 -18.52
CA GLU A 122 23.26 14.11 -19.84
C GLU A 122 21.91 13.66 -20.40
N ILE A 123 21.29 14.53 -21.19
CA ILE A 123 20.12 14.14 -21.97
C ILE A 123 20.63 13.17 -23.04
N VAL A 124 20.31 11.89 -22.89
CA VAL A 124 20.56 10.90 -23.94
C VAL A 124 19.63 11.25 -25.09
N ARG A 125 20.14 12.06 -26.03
CA ARG A 125 19.49 12.19 -27.32
C ARG A 125 19.59 10.83 -28.00
N ARG A 126 18.51 10.04 -27.93
CA ARG A 126 18.02 9.02 -28.90
C ARG A 126 17.47 7.74 -28.24
N THR A 127 16.66 7.88 -27.19
CA THR A 127 15.72 6.82 -26.85
C THR A 127 14.39 7.50 -26.60
N THR A 128 13.48 7.47 -27.59
CA THR A 128 12.09 7.85 -27.30
C THR A 128 11.54 6.83 -26.29
N VAL A 129 10.54 7.17 -25.47
CA VAL A 129 10.07 6.14 -24.52
C VAL A 129 9.31 5.02 -25.25
N SER A 130 8.93 5.20 -26.52
CA SER A 130 8.51 4.09 -27.39
C SER A 130 9.65 3.10 -27.62
N GLU A 131 10.86 3.60 -27.90
CA GLU A 131 12.06 2.75 -28.03
C GLU A 131 12.41 2.08 -26.70
N ALA A 132 12.40 2.84 -25.59
CA ALA A 132 12.66 2.29 -24.26
C ALA A 132 11.63 1.20 -23.87
N TYR A 133 10.35 1.43 -24.17
CA TYR A 133 9.28 0.46 -23.98
C TYR A 133 9.52 -0.82 -24.78
N ARG A 134 9.86 -0.70 -26.07
CA ARG A 134 10.14 -1.84 -26.95
C ARG A 134 11.35 -2.63 -26.47
N GLU A 135 12.40 -1.94 -26.02
CA GLU A 135 13.61 -2.56 -25.49
C GLU A 135 13.33 -3.32 -24.18
N LEU A 136 12.66 -2.67 -23.22
CA LEU A 136 12.22 -3.30 -21.97
C LEU A 136 11.37 -4.55 -22.24
N ARG A 137 10.37 -4.42 -23.12
CA ARG A 137 9.47 -5.53 -23.47
C ARG A 137 10.24 -6.68 -24.11
N LEU A 138 11.11 -6.40 -25.07
CA LEU A 138 11.92 -7.43 -25.75
C LEU A 138 12.81 -8.16 -24.75
N MET A 139 13.48 -7.44 -23.85
CA MET A 139 14.32 -8.04 -22.82
C MET A 139 13.50 -8.88 -21.83
N PHE A 140 12.37 -8.37 -21.35
CA PHE A 140 11.52 -9.09 -20.39
C PHE A 140 10.87 -10.33 -21.01
N ASP A 141 10.50 -10.27 -22.29
CA ASP A 141 10.03 -11.44 -23.03
C ASP A 141 11.14 -12.50 -23.17
N GLY A 142 12.38 -12.08 -23.44
CA GLY A 142 13.53 -12.98 -23.46
C GLY A 142 13.78 -13.66 -22.12
N VAL A 143 13.69 -12.92 -21.01
CA VAL A 143 13.80 -13.48 -19.65
C VAL A 143 12.68 -14.48 -19.37
N ARG A 144 11.44 -14.15 -19.74
CA ARG A 144 10.29 -15.08 -19.60
C ARG A 144 10.46 -16.32 -20.46
N GLN A 145 11.01 -16.21 -21.67
CA GLN A 145 11.24 -17.37 -22.53
C GLN A 145 12.33 -18.30 -21.98
N ALA A 146 13.37 -17.74 -21.37
CA ALA A 146 14.42 -18.51 -20.71
C ALA A 146 13.92 -19.25 -19.46
N ASP A 147 12.91 -18.71 -18.79
CA ASP A 147 12.32 -19.28 -17.59
C ASP A 147 10.80 -19.01 -17.53
N PRO A 148 10.00 -19.83 -18.24
CA PRO A 148 8.57 -19.59 -18.45
C PRO A 148 7.71 -19.91 -17.22
N GLY A 149 8.24 -20.63 -16.23
CA GLY A 149 7.52 -21.00 -15.01
C GLY A 149 7.65 -19.96 -13.88
N ALA A 150 8.61 -19.05 -13.97
CA ALA A 150 8.83 -18.07 -12.92
C ALA A 150 7.85 -16.89 -13.01
N ASN A 151 6.99 -16.82 -12.00
CA ASN A 151 6.14 -15.66 -11.72
C ASN A 151 7.00 -14.55 -11.12
N ARG A 152 7.22 -13.48 -11.90
CA ARG A 152 8.05 -12.35 -11.48
C ARG A 152 7.22 -11.17 -10.99
N THR A 153 7.64 -10.55 -9.90
CA THR A 153 7.03 -9.32 -9.36
C THR A 153 7.59 -8.07 -10.05
N MET A 154 6.96 -6.91 -9.88
CA MET A 154 7.47 -5.65 -10.43
C MET A 154 8.87 -5.31 -9.90
N ALA A 155 9.15 -5.60 -8.63
CA ALA A 155 10.47 -5.39 -8.04
C ALA A 155 11.56 -6.21 -8.76
N GLN A 156 11.26 -7.46 -9.12
CA GLN A 156 12.20 -8.30 -9.87
C GLN A 156 12.40 -7.82 -11.31
N TRP A 157 11.34 -7.33 -11.96
CA TRP A 157 11.46 -6.73 -13.30
C TRP A 157 12.29 -5.45 -13.29
N LEU A 158 12.10 -4.58 -12.29
CA LEU A 158 12.92 -3.39 -12.08
C LEU A 158 14.39 -3.76 -11.87
N GLU A 159 14.68 -4.77 -11.04
CA GLU A 159 16.05 -5.24 -10.80
C GLU A 159 16.69 -5.74 -12.11
N ILE A 160 15.95 -6.51 -12.92
CA ILE A 160 16.42 -6.95 -14.25
C ILE A 160 16.73 -5.75 -15.14
N ALA A 161 15.85 -4.74 -15.17
CA ALA A 161 16.08 -3.53 -15.96
C ALA A 161 17.36 -2.80 -15.51
N GLN A 162 17.55 -2.62 -14.20
CA GLN A 162 18.75 -2.00 -13.62
C GLN A 162 20.03 -2.79 -13.93
N GLN A 163 20.03 -4.11 -13.73
CA GLN A 163 21.19 -4.98 -14.01
C GLN A 163 21.59 -4.97 -15.48
N ARG A 164 20.63 -4.74 -16.38
CA ARG A 164 20.84 -4.73 -17.83
C ARG A 164 21.10 -3.33 -18.38
N GLY A 165 21.12 -2.30 -17.53
CA GLY A 165 21.26 -0.91 -17.96
C GLY A 165 20.12 -0.43 -18.86
N LEU A 166 18.92 -1.02 -18.71
CA LEU A 166 17.76 -0.63 -19.50
C LEU A 166 17.22 0.70 -19.00
N VAL A 167 16.82 1.53 -19.95
CA VAL A 167 16.29 2.86 -19.66
C VAL A 167 14.84 2.74 -19.18
N TYR A 168 14.52 3.36 -18.03
CA TYR A 168 13.17 3.47 -17.51
C TYR A 168 12.90 4.88 -16.94
N HIS A 169 11.64 5.20 -16.63
CA HIS A 169 11.27 6.53 -16.17
C HIS A 169 11.57 6.73 -14.68
N GLN A 170 12.18 7.86 -14.33
CA GLN A 170 12.62 8.25 -12.97
C GLN A 170 11.53 8.21 -11.87
N TRP A 171 10.25 8.07 -12.22
CA TRP A 171 9.17 8.14 -11.23
C TRP A 171 9.27 6.96 -10.25
N VAL A 172 9.79 5.82 -10.72
CA VAL A 172 9.98 4.61 -9.91
C VAL A 172 11.01 4.89 -8.82
N ASP A 173 12.12 5.54 -9.18
CA ASP A 173 13.19 5.88 -8.24
C ASP A 173 12.71 6.94 -7.24
N GLU A 174 11.97 7.97 -7.71
CA GLU A 174 11.34 8.98 -6.86
C GLU A 174 10.39 8.35 -5.84
N TRP A 175 9.56 7.40 -6.27
CA TRP A 175 8.62 6.70 -5.39
C TRP A 175 9.35 5.80 -4.38
N LEU A 176 10.32 4.99 -4.83
CA LEU A 176 11.09 4.12 -3.94
C LEU A 176 11.88 4.91 -2.88
N GLU A 177 12.50 6.02 -3.29
CA GLU A 177 13.22 6.89 -2.37
C GLU A 177 12.27 7.57 -1.38
N ALA A 178 11.10 8.01 -1.84
CA ALA A 178 10.06 8.55 -0.95
C ALA A 178 9.61 7.52 0.09
N VAL A 179 9.30 6.28 -0.32
CA VAL A 179 8.94 5.19 0.60
C VAL A 179 10.08 4.90 1.58
N ALA A 180 11.34 4.90 1.13
CA ALA A 180 12.49 4.69 1.99
C ALA A 180 12.66 5.82 3.02
N GLN A 181 12.49 7.08 2.63
CA GLN A 181 12.54 8.24 3.55
C GLN A 181 11.43 8.18 4.61
N ILE A 182 10.24 7.81 4.18
CA ILE A 182 9.08 7.60 5.02
C ILE A 182 9.36 6.49 6.05
N ALA A 183 9.88 5.34 5.62
CA ALA A 183 10.27 4.23 6.50
C ALA A 183 11.40 4.61 7.49
N ARG A 184 12.40 5.39 7.04
CA ARG A 184 13.46 5.94 7.92
C ARG A 184 12.88 6.89 8.98
N SER A 185 11.86 7.66 8.62
CA SER A 185 11.23 8.62 9.54
C SER A 185 10.35 7.93 10.59
N THR A 186 9.67 6.83 10.25
CA THR A 186 8.83 6.09 11.22
C THR A 186 9.60 5.07 12.04
N SER A 187 10.74 4.59 11.55
CA SER A 187 11.67 3.75 12.31
C SER A 187 12.50 4.54 13.33
N GLY A 188 12.12 5.79 13.62
CA GLY A 188 12.72 6.65 14.64
C GLY A 188 13.05 5.88 15.92
N PRO A 189 14.16 6.22 16.59
CA PRO A 189 14.80 5.40 17.60
C PRO A 189 13.76 4.93 18.60
N LYS A 190 13.44 3.63 18.51
CA LYS A 190 12.57 2.94 19.46
C LYS A 190 13.06 3.39 20.83
N PRO A 191 12.26 4.15 21.62
CA PRO A 191 12.73 4.73 22.86
C PRO A 191 13.30 3.59 23.66
N ARG A 192 14.63 3.57 23.74
CA ARG A 192 15.38 2.52 24.41
C ARG A 192 14.82 2.58 25.81
N ALA A 193 14.05 1.57 26.19
CA ALA A 193 13.43 1.52 27.51
C ALA A 193 14.57 1.68 28.50
N GLN A 194 14.76 2.90 28.99
CA GLN A 194 15.55 3.14 30.16
C GLN A 194 14.80 2.33 31.21
N HIS A 195 15.39 1.20 31.57
CA HIS A 195 15.10 0.47 32.79
C HIS A 195 15.34 1.46 33.94
N HIS A 196 14.38 2.37 34.15
CA HIS A 196 14.26 3.08 35.40
C HIS A 196 13.71 2.05 36.38
N ASP A 197 14.62 1.74 37.30
CA ASP A 197 14.48 0.85 38.42
C ASP A 197 13.19 1.10 39.19
N LEU A 198 12.64 0.02 39.73
CA LEU A 198 11.36 -0.09 40.38
C LEU A 198 11.30 0.76 41.67
N ALA A 199 10.87 2.02 41.57
CA ALA A 199 10.37 2.75 42.72
C ALA A 199 9.30 3.77 42.32
N SER A 200 8.04 3.37 42.52
CA SER A 200 6.90 4.24 42.83
C SER A 200 6.77 5.53 41.99
N SER A 201 6.23 5.42 40.77
CA SER A 201 5.75 6.59 40.04
C SER A 201 4.23 6.56 39.93
N ARG A 202 3.63 7.46 40.69
CA ARG A 202 2.26 7.97 40.54
C ARG A 202 1.97 8.25 39.06
N PRO A 203 0.76 7.96 38.53
CA PRO A 203 0.43 8.25 37.14
C PRO A 203 0.56 9.76 36.90
N ASP A 204 1.57 10.13 36.13
CA ASP A 204 1.86 11.51 35.76
C ASP A 204 0.80 11.99 34.76
N GLY A 205 -0.13 12.82 35.26
CA GLY A 205 -1.42 13.12 34.64
C GLY A 205 -1.35 14.21 33.57
N GLY A 206 -0.56 14.01 32.52
CA GLY A 206 -0.37 15.06 31.50
C GLY A 206 -0.24 14.64 30.05
N GLN A 207 -0.19 13.35 29.72
CA GLN A 207 -0.11 12.92 28.32
C GLN A 207 -1.52 12.69 27.78
N PRO A 208 -2.00 13.49 26.81
CA PRO A 208 -3.31 13.29 26.20
C PRO A 208 -3.36 11.89 25.57
N LEU A 209 -4.43 11.14 25.86
CA LEU A 209 -4.60 9.77 25.35
C LEU A 209 -4.66 9.79 23.81
N ARG A 210 -3.54 9.52 23.14
CA ARG A 210 -3.49 9.41 21.68
C ARG A 210 -3.99 8.04 21.22
N LEU A 211 -5.07 8.04 20.44
CA LEU A 211 -5.47 6.88 19.63
C LEU A 211 -4.50 6.70 18.46
N ARG A 212 -4.41 5.47 17.94
CA ARG A 212 -3.64 5.15 16.72
C ARG A 212 -4.57 5.21 15.53
N ILE A 213 -4.13 5.70 14.38
CA ILE A 213 -4.91 5.63 13.14
C ILE A 213 -5.21 4.14 12.83
N GLY A 214 -6.45 3.84 12.45
CA GLY A 214 -6.91 2.46 12.24
C GLY A 214 -7.55 1.81 13.48
N PRO A 215 -7.48 0.46 13.60
CA PRO A 215 -8.22 -0.29 14.63
C PRO A 215 -7.69 0.01 16.04
N ASN A 216 -8.57 0.46 16.93
CA ASN A 216 -8.25 0.70 18.33
C ASN A 216 -8.98 -0.26 19.26
N SER A 217 -8.32 -0.60 20.38
CA SER A 217 -8.96 -1.40 21.44
C SER A 217 -10.13 -0.63 22.05
N ARG A 218 -11.19 -1.37 22.42
CA ARG A 218 -12.35 -0.79 23.12
C ARG A 218 -11.94 -0.01 24.37
N LYS A 219 -10.91 -0.46 25.10
CA LYS A 219 -10.38 0.20 26.30
C LYS A 219 -9.75 1.55 25.98
N SER A 220 -8.95 1.64 24.92
CA SER A 220 -8.33 2.89 24.47
C SER A 220 -9.37 3.91 24.03
N ILE A 221 -10.37 3.46 23.26
CA ILE A 221 -11.49 4.30 22.81
C ILE A 221 -12.30 4.80 24.01
N ALA A 222 -12.63 3.93 24.98
CA ALA A 222 -13.37 4.32 26.16
C ALA A 222 -12.64 5.39 26.99
N ALA A 223 -11.31 5.25 27.12
CA ALA A 223 -10.49 6.22 27.84
C ALA A 223 -10.47 7.58 27.12
N TYR A 224 -10.25 7.58 25.80
CA TYR A 224 -10.32 8.79 24.98
C TYR A 224 -11.69 9.47 25.06
N VAL A 225 -12.78 8.70 24.90
CA VAL A 225 -14.16 9.21 24.99
C VAL A 225 -14.41 9.83 26.37
N GLY A 226 -13.90 9.23 27.45
CA GLY A 226 -14.04 9.78 28.80
C GLY A 226 -13.37 11.14 28.97
N GLU A 227 -12.13 11.26 28.50
CA GLU A 227 -11.36 12.52 28.56
C GLU A 227 -12.00 13.60 27.69
N ARG A 228 -12.23 13.29 26.40
CA ARG A 228 -12.75 14.23 25.40
C ARG A 228 -14.17 14.70 25.73
N SER A 229 -15.03 13.80 26.21
CA SER A 229 -16.39 14.19 26.61
C SER A 229 -16.40 15.13 27.82
N SER A 230 -15.48 14.92 28.77
CA SER A 230 -15.31 15.81 29.93
C SER A 230 -14.74 17.16 29.55
N GLU A 231 -13.89 17.23 28.54
CA GLU A 231 -13.40 18.49 27.96
C GLU A 231 -14.54 19.26 27.27
N LEU A 232 -15.29 18.62 26.36
CA LEU A 232 -16.40 19.26 25.66
C LEU A 232 -17.47 19.78 26.63
N TYR A 233 -17.82 19.02 27.66
CA TYR A 233 -18.78 19.43 28.67
C TYR A 233 -18.28 20.60 29.55
N ARG A 234 -16.98 20.64 29.87
CA ARG A 234 -16.39 21.77 30.60
C ARG A 234 -16.41 23.06 29.77
N ASN A 235 -16.21 22.94 28.46
CA ASN A 235 -16.23 24.08 27.55
C ASN A 235 -17.66 24.58 27.29
N ASP A 236 -18.63 23.67 27.20
CA ASP A 236 -20.04 24.01 27.03
C ASP A 236 -20.96 23.04 27.79
N ALA A 237 -21.41 23.49 28.96
CA ALA A 237 -22.29 22.72 29.83
C ALA A 237 -23.73 22.56 29.29
N SER A 238 -24.09 23.27 28.21
CA SER A 238 -25.40 23.14 27.55
C SER A 238 -25.48 21.94 26.61
N LEU A 239 -24.33 21.34 26.25
CA LEU A 239 -24.29 20.19 25.36
C LEU A 239 -25.00 18.98 25.96
N THR A 240 -25.92 18.41 25.18
CA THR A 240 -26.59 17.16 25.54
C THR A 240 -25.62 15.98 25.37
N LYS A 241 -25.89 14.86 26.05
CA LYS A 241 -25.10 13.63 25.90
C LYS A 241 -24.99 13.19 24.45
N GLN A 242 -26.09 13.32 23.71
CA GLN A 242 -26.15 12.98 22.29
C GLN A 242 -25.33 13.95 21.45
N GLY A 243 -25.37 15.26 21.76
CA GLY A 243 -24.56 16.27 21.08
C GLY A 243 -23.06 15.98 21.21
N ILE A 244 -22.58 15.75 22.44
CA ILE A 244 -21.18 15.39 22.72
C ILE A 244 -20.78 14.12 21.95
N ALA A 245 -21.63 13.09 21.99
CA ALA A 245 -21.34 11.83 21.32
C ALA A 245 -21.28 11.95 19.79
N THR A 246 -22.13 12.79 19.18
CA THR A 246 -22.08 13.08 17.74
C THR A 246 -20.80 13.80 17.37
N THR A 247 -20.41 14.83 18.13
CA THR A 247 -19.14 15.56 17.91
C THR A 247 -17.95 14.62 17.95
N ILE A 248 -17.84 13.78 18.99
CA ILE A 248 -16.74 12.82 19.12
C ILE A 248 -16.76 11.79 17.98
N ALA A 249 -17.94 11.29 17.58
CA ALA A 249 -18.03 10.34 16.47
C ALA A 249 -17.54 10.94 15.14
N THR A 250 -17.89 12.21 14.88
CA THR A 250 -17.40 12.95 13.70
C THR A 250 -15.90 13.19 13.76
N GLU A 251 -15.37 13.60 14.91
CA GLU A 251 -13.91 13.74 15.13
C GLU A 251 -13.19 12.42 14.82
N LEU A 252 -13.63 11.32 15.43
CA LEU A 252 -12.98 10.02 15.24
C LEU A 252 -13.03 9.55 13.79
N LYS A 253 -14.12 9.81 13.07
CA LYS A 253 -14.25 9.48 11.65
C LYS A 253 -13.31 10.33 10.79
N ASN A 254 -13.23 11.63 11.05
CA ASN A 254 -12.39 12.55 10.29
C ASN A 254 -10.89 12.24 10.48
N ASP A 255 -10.50 11.82 11.68
CA ASP A 255 -9.12 11.47 12.03
C ASP A 255 -8.75 10.00 11.66
N GLY A 256 -9.65 9.24 11.02
CA GLY A 256 -9.38 7.86 10.60
C GLY A 256 -9.29 6.84 11.75
N TYR A 257 -9.88 7.13 12.92
CA TYR A 257 -9.93 6.19 14.03
C TYR A 257 -11.12 5.24 13.90
N SER A 258 -10.85 3.93 13.96
CA SER A 258 -11.89 2.90 13.90
C SER A 258 -11.92 2.02 15.16
N GLY A 259 -13.07 1.37 15.36
CA GLY A 259 -13.24 0.38 16.41
C GLY A 259 -12.44 -0.90 16.15
N GLU A 260 -12.48 -1.82 17.10
CA GLU A 260 -11.79 -3.13 17.02
C GLU A 260 -12.14 -3.93 15.76
N ARG A 261 -13.35 -3.73 15.21
CA ARG A 261 -13.83 -4.39 13.97
C ARG A 261 -13.52 -3.61 12.69
N GLY A 262 -12.75 -2.53 12.75
CA GLY A 262 -12.46 -1.66 11.61
C GLY A 262 -13.60 -0.72 11.21
N GLU A 263 -14.80 -0.88 11.77
CA GLU A 263 -15.93 0.03 11.55
C GLU A 263 -15.79 1.34 12.34
N TYR A 264 -16.26 2.44 11.75
CA TYR A 264 -16.36 3.73 12.44
C TYR A 264 -17.39 3.68 13.57
N LEU A 265 -17.06 4.35 14.68
CA LEU A 265 -17.91 4.38 15.87
C LEU A 265 -19.09 5.32 15.66
N THR A 266 -20.31 4.80 15.81
CA THR A 266 -21.52 5.63 15.79
C THR A 266 -21.69 6.41 17.09
N ALA A 267 -22.43 7.52 17.04
CA ALA A 267 -22.78 8.29 18.25
C ALA A 267 -23.41 7.40 19.34
N ALA A 268 -24.26 6.43 18.97
CA ALA A 268 -24.86 5.49 19.92
C ALA A 268 -23.80 4.62 20.64
N THR A 269 -22.74 4.20 19.95
CA THR A 269 -21.62 3.49 20.56
C THR A 269 -20.84 4.41 21.49
N ILE A 270 -20.57 5.66 21.09
CA ILE A 270 -19.89 6.64 21.94
C ILE A 270 -20.69 6.90 23.22
N VAL A 271 -22.01 7.06 23.15
CA VAL A 271 -22.89 7.23 24.34
C VAL A 271 -22.74 6.11 25.37
N ARG A 272 -22.50 4.86 24.91
CA ARG A 272 -22.29 3.69 25.79
C ARG A 272 -20.90 3.65 26.42
N LEU A 273 -19.92 4.32 25.82
CA LEU A 273 -18.55 4.43 26.33
C LEU A 273 -18.33 5.65 27.22
N MET A 274 -19.22 6.64 27.17
CA MET A 274 -19.15 7.83 28.02
C MET A 274 -19.28 7.48 29.51
N PRO A 275 -18.52 8.16 30.39
CA PRO A 275 -18.62 7.96 31.83
C PRO A 275 -20.04 8.32 32.32
N PRO A 276 -20.56 7.59 33.31
CA PRO A 276 -21.84 7.92 33.92
C PRO A 276 -21.77 9.29 34.61
N GLY A 277 -22.89 10.02 34.61
CA GLY A 277 -23.02 11.29 35.33
C GLY A 277 -22.57 12.55 34.60
N LEU A 278 -21.96 12.44 33.41
CA LEU A 278 -21.39 13.58 32.70
C LEU A 278 -22.40 14.71 32.39
N THR A 279 -23.60 14.36 31.92
CA THR A 279 -24.62 15.36 31.53
C THR A 279 -25.80 15.43 32.51
N GLY A 280 -25.56 15.09 33.79
CA GLY A 280 -26.53 15.34 34.86
C GLY A 280 -27.91 14.69 34.69
N GLY A 281 -27.99 13.54 34.02
CA GLY A 281 -29.25 12.83 33.70
C GLY A 281 -30.06 12.28 34.88
N ARG A 282 -29.79 12.69 36.13
CA ARG A 282 -30.79 12.60 37.20
C ARG A 282 -31.82 13.70 36.94
N ALA A 283 -32.82 13.33 36.16
CA ALA A 283 -34.03 14.08 35.92
C ALA A 283 -34.46 14.84 37.19
N LYS A 284 -34.63 16.15 37.07
CA LYS A 284 -35.30 17.02 38.04
C LYS A 284 -36.80 16.66 38.25
N ASN A 285 -37.23 15.44 37.91
CA ASN A 285 -38.63 15.00 37.92
C ASN A 285 -39.08 14.45 39.28
N GLY A 286 -38.67 15.07 40.40
CA GLY A 286 -38.94 14.48 41.72
C GLY A 286 -39.07 15.40 42.94
N ARG A 287 -38.75 16.70 42.87
CA ARG A 287 -39.11 17.61 43.97
C ARG A 287 -40.52 18.15 43.72
N LYS A 288 -41.53 17.37 44.14
CA LYS A 288 -42.84 17.93 44.46
C LYS A 288 -42.62 19.00 45.53
N SER A 289 -42.83 20.26 45.18
CA SER A 289 -42.93 21.33 46.17
C SER A 289 -44.01 20.94 47.18
N PRO A 290 -43.75 20.98 48.51
CA PRO A 290 -44.82 20.83 49.48
C PRO A 290 -45.79 21.99 49.27
N ALA A 291 -47.06 21.66 48.98
CA ALA A 291 -48.13 22.63 48.92
C ALA A 291 -48.21 23.39 50.24
N LYS A 292 -48.22 24.72 50.17
CA LYS A 292 -48.68 25.61 51.24
C LYS A 292 -50.14 25.94 50.99
#